data_AF-A0A7C6EJC1-F1
#
_entry.id   AF-A0A7C6EJC1-F1
#
_cell.length_a   1.000
_cell.length_b   1.000
_cell.length_c   1.000
_cell.angle_alpha   90.00
_cell.angle_beta   90.00
_cell.angle_gamma   90.00
#
_symmetry.space_group_name_H-M   'P 1'
#
loop_
_entity.id
_entity.type
_entity.pdbx_description
1 polymer ?
#
loop_
_entity_poly.entity_id
_entity_poly.type
_entity_poly.pdbx_seq_one_letter_code
_entity_poly.pdbx_strand_id
1 'polypeptide(L)' 'MVRISIIGASGYTGGELLRILALHKEVEVIAATSREYAGKPIAHVHPHLRGFYGNMRFMEVNLDKVMEADV' A
#
# COMPACT_ATOMS: atom_id res chain seq x y z
N MET A 1 7.18 -11.26 10.58
CA MET A 1 6.52 -10.58 9.46
C MET A 1 7.05 -9.16 9.45
N VAL A 2 7.70 -8.73 8.36
CA VAL A 2 8.26 -7.39 8.21
C VAL A 2 7.13 -6.47 7.77
N ARG A 3 6.87 -5.42 8.54
CA ARG A 3 5.84 -4.42 8.23
C ARG A 3 6.45 -3.35 7.35
N ILE A 4 5.77 -2.99 6.28
CA ILE A 4 6.28 -2.01 5.33
C ILE A 4 5.31 -0.87 5.04
N SER A 5 5.88 0.30 4.75
CA SER A 5 5.16 1.47 4.28
C SER A 5 5.57 1.84 2.86
N ILE A 6 4.60 1.98 1.95
CA ILE A 6 4.87 2.35 0.54
C ILE A 6 4.51 3.82 0.31
N ILE A 7 5.53 4.64 0.06
CA ILE A 7 5.34 6.03 -0.36
C ILE A 7 5.13 6.10 -1.88
N GLY A 8 4.03 6.72 -2.34
CA GLY A 8 3.72 6.79 -3.76
C GLY A 8 3.13 5.50 -4.35
N ALA A 9 2.36 4.77 -3.53
CA ALA A 9 1.79 3.47 -3.87
C ALA A 9 0.82 3.49 -5.07
N SER A 10 0.27 4.66 -5.44
CA SER A 10 -0.62 4.78 -6.60
C SER A 10 0.10 4.77 -7.96
N GLY A 11 1.42 4.97 -7.99
CA GLY A 11 2.20 4.88 -9.24
C GLY A 11 2.34 3.44 -9.73
N TYR A 12 2.77 3.25 -10.98
CA TYR A 12 2.95 1.91 -11.56
C TYR A 12 3.93 1.05 -10.78
N THR A 13 5.07 1.61 -10.36
CA THR A 13 6.06 0.90 -9.54
C THR A 13 5.50 0.53 -8.17
N GLY A 14 4.70 1.41 -7.56
CA GLY A 14 4.02 1.14 -6.29
C GLY A 14 2.96 0.04 -6.43
N GLY A 15 2.22 0.04 -7.54
CA GLY A 15 1.26 -1.01 -7.88
C GLY A 15 1.94 -2.37 -8.09
N GLU A 16 3.08 -2.42 -8.77
CA GLU A 16 3.83 -3.67 -8.92
C GLU A 16 4.44 -4.16 -7.62
N LEU A 17 4.98 -3.25 -6.79
CA LEU A 17 5.46 -3.61 -5.47
C LEU A 17 4.31 -4.22 -4.63
N LEU A 18 3.13 -3.60 -4.63
CA LEU A 18 1.94 -4.18 -4.03
C LEU A 18 1.61 -5.56 -4.64
N ARG A 19 1.60 -5.71 -5.96
CA ARG A 19 1.30 -7.01 -6.61
C ARG A 19 2.23 -8.13 -6.16
N ILE A 20 3.53 -7.85 -6.05
CA ILE A 20 4.52 -8.82 -5.57
C ILE A 20 4.27 -9.16 -4.10
N LEU A 21 4.08 -8.15 -3.27
CA LEU A 21 3.96 -8.31 -1.82
C LEU A 21 2.63 -8.91 -1.36
N ALA A 22 1.58 -8.79 -2.16
CA ALA A 22 0.28 -9.40 -1.91
C ALA A 22 0.35 -10.94 -1.71
N LEU A 23 1.40 -11.58 -2.21
CA LEU A 23 1.64 -13.03 -2.07
C LEU A 23 2.84 -13.36 -1.17
N HIS A 24 3.47 -12.35 -0.56
CA HIS A 24 4.69 -12.54 0.23
C HIS A 24 4.36 -12.83 1.70
N LYS A 25 4.50 -14.10 2.12
CA LYS A 25 4.07 -14.57 3.46
C LYS A 25 4.77 -13.91 4.64
N GLU A 26 5.97 -13.37 4.43
CA GLU A 26 6.75 -12.76 5.52
C GLU A 26 6.66 -11.22 5.54
N VAL A 27 5.85 -10.61 4.68
CA VAL A 27 5.70 -9.14 4.61
C VAL A 27 4.24 -8.76 4.79
N GLU A 28 4.02 -7.68 5.54
CA GLU A 28 2.72 -7.03 5.68
C GLU A 28 2.83 -5.57 5.23
N VAL A 29 2.01 -5.17 4.26
CA VAL A 29 1.89 -3.76 3.92
C VAL A 29 0.97 -3.11 4.94
N ILE A 30 1.48 -2.17 5.73
CA ILE A 30 0.68 -1.50 6.77
C ILE A 30 0.24 -0.10 6.33
N ALA A 31 0.95 0.51 5.38
CA ALA A 31 0.59 1.81 4.81
C ALA A 31 0.90 1.87 3.32
N ALA A 32 0.00 2.49 2.57
CA ALA A 32 0.15 2.80 1.15
C ALA A 32 -0.30 4.24 0.94
N THR A 33 0.60 5.13 0.53
CA THR A 33 0.28 6.56 0.43
C THR A 33 0.05 7.01 -1.01
N SER A 34 -0.80 8.01 -1.17
CA SER A 34 -1.02 8.73 -2.43
C SER A 34 -1.56 10.12 -2.14
N ARG A 35 -1.04 11.15 -2.84
CA ARG A 35 -1.53 12.53 -2.75
C ARG A 35 -2.84 12.76 -3.52
N GLU A 36 -3.07 11.99 -4.57
CA GLU A 36 -4.23 12.17 -5.46
C GLU A 36 -5.40 11.26 -5.04
N TYR A 37 -5.07 10.06 -4.55
CA TYR A 37 -6.07 9.01 -4.31
C TYR A 37 -6.33 8.73 -2.82
N ALA A 38 -5.91 9.62 -1.92
CA ALA A 38 -6.15 9.46 -0.48
C ALA A 38 -7.64 9.17 -0.18
N GLY A 39 -7.88 8.19 0.70
CA GLY A 39 -9.21 7.69 1.04
C GLY A 39 -9.83 6.72 0.02
N LYS A 40 -9.28 6.58 -1.19
CA LYS A 40 -9.76 5.59 -2.17
C LYS A 40 -9.20 4.19 -1.86
N PRO A 41 -9.96 3.11 -2.09
CA PRO A 41 -9.45 1.74 -1.96
C PRO A 41 -8.26 1.49 -2.89
N ILE A 42 -7.33 0.61 -2.52
CA ILE A 42 -6.20 0.22 -3.40
C ILE A 42 -6.69 -0.24 -4.77
N ALA A 43 -7.74 -1.06 -4.78
CA ALA A 43 -8.34 -1.60 -6.01
C ALA A 43 -9.05 -0.54 -6.90
N HIS A 44 -9.18 0.72 -6.45
CA HIS A 44 -9.68 1.81 -7.28
C HIS A 44 -8.64 2.23 -8.33
N VAL A 45 -7.36 2.30 -7.94
CA VAL A 45 -6.24 2.65 -8.84
C VAL A 45 -5.60 1.40 -9.45
N HIS A 46 -5.55 0.30 -8.69
CA HIS A 46 -4.98 -0.97 -9.11
C HIS A 46 -6.03 -2.10 -9.13
N PRO A 47 -6.95 -2.15 -10.13
CA PRO A 47 -8.06 -3.10 -10.15
C PRO A 47 -7.66 -4.58 -10.05
N HIS A 48 -6.48 -4.93 -10.56
CA HIS A 48 -5.91 -6.28 -10.50
C HIS A 48 -5.54 -6.73 -9.08
N LEU A 49 -5.48 -5.82 -8.11
CA LEU A 49 -5.22 -6.12 -6.69
C LEU A 49 -6.51 -6.31 -5.86
N ARG A 50 -7.68 -6.40 -6.51
CA ARG A 50 -8.95 -6.66 -5.81
C ARG A 50 -8.88 -7.97 -5.03
N GLY A 51 -9.22 -7.92 -3.75
CA GLY A 51 -9.21 -9.07 -2.84
C GLY A 51 -7.91 -9.31 -2.09
N PHE A 52 -6.80 -8.68 -2.49
CA PHE A 52 -5.51 -8.88 -1.82
C PHE A 52 -5.30 -8.00 -0.57
N TYR A 53 -5.83 -6.77 -0.59
CA TYR A 53 -5.62 -5.78 0.47
C TYR A 53 -6.87 -5.46 1.28
N GLY A 54 -7.91 -6.30 1.20
CA GLY A 54 -9.17 -6.12 1.93
C GLY A 54 -9.74 -4.70 1.81
N ASN A 55 -9.87 -4.01 2.94
CA ASN A 55 -10.41 -2.65 3.03
C ASN A 55 -9.33 -1.55 3.04
N MET A 56 -8.07 -1.89 2.73
CA MET A 56 -6.99 -0.92 2.70
C MET A 56 -7.28 0.19 1.68
N ARG A 57 -6.99 1.41 2.11
CA ARG A 57 -7.16 2.63 1.32
C ARG A 57 -5.84 3.35 1.26
N PHE A 58 -5.62 4.08 0.18
CA PHE A 58 -4.53 5.04 0.15
C PHE A 58 -4.74 6.08 1.26
N MET A 59 -3.65 6.56 1.82
CA MET A 59 -3.66 7.68 2.76
C MET A 59 -2.77 8.82 2.28
N GLU A 60 -3.02 10.02 2.79
CA GLU A 60 -2.05 11.11 2.68
C GLU A 60 -0.72 10.71 3.32
N VAL A 61 0.37 11.30 2.84
CA VAL A 61 1.68 11.06 3.45
C VAL A 61 1.69 11.64 4.85
N ASN A 62 1.75 10.77 5.86
CA ASN A 62 1.92 11.13 7.27
C ASN A 62 3.14 10.37 7.80
N LEU A 63 4.16 11.11 8.24
CA LEU A 63 5.44 10.54 8.65
C LEU A 63 5.31 9.67 9.90
N ASP A 64 4.49 10.07 10.86
CA ASP A 64 4.28 9.30 12.10
C ASP A 64 3.79 7.88 11.79
N LYS A 65 2.79 7.76 10.90
CA LYS A 65 2.27 6.46 10.47
C LYS A 65 3.26 5.67 9.61
N VAL A 66 3.98 6.34 8.70
CA VAL A 66 4.95 5.66 7.84
C VAL A 66 6.07 5.04 8.69
N MET A 67 6.51 5.74 9.73
CA MET A 67 7.56 5.31 10.65
C MET A 67 7.14 4.19 11.62
N GLU A 68 5.86 3.80 11.66
CA GLU A 68 5.42 2.61 12.38
C GLU A 68 5.90 1.31 11.72
N ALA A 69 6.27 1.36 10.43
CA ALA A 69 6.80 0.24 9.66
C ALA A 69 8.24 -0.09 10.04
N ASP A 70 8.62 -1.34 9.80
CA ASP A 70 10.01 -1.79 9.95
C ASP A 70 10.87 -1.33 8.76
N VAL A 71 10.24 -1.08 7.61
CA VAL A 71 10.84 -0.58 6.35
C VAL A 71 9.93 0.44 5.66
#